data_AF-A0A5M9GSI0-F1
#
_entry.id   AF-A0A5M9GSI0-F1
#
_cell.length_a   1.000
_cell.length_b   1.000
_cell.length_c   1.000
_cell.angle_alpha   90.00
_cell.angle_beta   90.00
_cell.angle_gamma   90.00
#
_symmetry.space_group_name_H-M   'P 1'
#
loop_
_entity.id
_entity.type
_entity.pdbx_description
1 polymer ?
#
loop_
_entity_poly.entity_id
_entity_poly.type
_entity_poly.pdbx_seq_one_letter_code
_entity_poly.pdbx_strand_id
1 'polypeptide(L)'
;MTVENVKNAIALLEAINPSGEYAYERAFLAYMTIKKLPVFVFKIEKGIEVFRARTSFESNLYEKISDIALPPHEVIKSFARCNRPYQSKFYCAENRPTSYIELAEYWADNREIGEKLYATIGRWLIKCPFSAVIITSPYPEQRQSPFDKYHGEGLDRILNEYDGEFREANILII
;
A
#
# COMPACT_ATOMS: atom_id res chain seq x y z
N MET A 1 -3.01 -6.24 25.01
CA MET A 1 -3.38 -7.54 24.45
C MET A 1 -3.70 -8.46 25.61
N THR A 2 -4.92 -8.98 25.68
CA THR A 2 -5.31 -9.99 26.67
C THR A 2 -5.46 -11.33 25.95
N VAL A 3 -5.26 -12.44 26.66
CA VAL A 3 -5.51 -13.79 26.13
C VAL A 3 -6.94 -13.88 25.58
N GLU A 4 -7.89 -13.24 26.25
CA GLU A 4 -9.30 -13.20 25.83
C GLU A 4 -9.50 -12.51 24.47
N ASN A 5 -8.85 -11.37 24.24
CA ASN A 5 -8.94 -10.69 22.95
C ASN A 5 -8.37 -11.54 21.81
N VAL A 6 -7.27 -12.26 22.07
CA VAL A 6 -6.65 -13.16 21.08
C VAL A 6 -7.56 -14.34 20.78
N LYS A 7 -8.12 -14.99 21.81
CA LYS A 7 -9.08 -16.08 21.63
C LYS A 7 -10.32 -15.65 20.86
N ASN A 8 -10.85 -14.47 21.17
CA ASN A 8 -11.98 -13.90 20.43
C ASN A 8 -11.62 -13.64 18.96
N ALA A 9 -10.43 -13.08 18.68
CA ALA A 9 -9.98 -12.85 17.32
C ALA A 9 -9.82 -14.17 16.54
N ILE A 10 -9.27 -15.22 17.14
CA ILE A 10 -9.15 -16.55 16.53
C ILE A 10 -10.53 -17.11 16.19
N ALA A 11 -11.47 -17.11 17.14
CA ALA A 11 -12.82 -17.60 16.91
C ALA A 11 -13.54 -16.85 15.78
N LEU A 12 -13.37 -15.52 15.72
CA LEU A 12 -13.89 -14.70 14.64
C LEU A 12 -13.25 -15.04 13.29
N LEU A 13 -11.94 -15.31 13.25
CA LEU A 13 -11.23 -15.71 12.03
C LEU A 13 -11.67 -17.08 11.53
N GLU A 14 -11.80 -18.07 12.42
CA GLU A 14 -12.23 -19.44 12.08
C GLU A 14 -13.67 -19.49 11.54
N ALA A 15 -14.52 -18.55 11.97
CA ALA A 15 -15.90 -18.45 11.49
C ALA A 15 -16.04 -17.84 10.08
N ILE A 16 -14.97 -17.28 9.50
CA ILE A 16 -15.03 -16.63 8.19
C ILE A 16 -14.94 -17.68 7.08
N ASN A 17 -15.96 -17.71 6.21
CA ASN A 17 -15.85 -18.39 4.92
C ASN A 17 -14.80 -17.68 4.04
N PRO A 18 -13.66 -18.30 3.70
CA PRO A 18 -12.58 -17.67 2.94
C PRO A 18 -12.99 -17.28 1.52
N SER A 19 -13.98 -17.95 0.94
CA SER A 19 -14.50 -17.67 -0.40
C SER A 19 -15.58 -16.58 -0.41
N GLY A 20 -15.94 -16.03 0.76
CA GLY A 20 -16.92 -14.95 0.85
C GLY A 20 -16.36 -13.62 0.33
N GLU A 21 -17.20 -12.82 -0.33
CA GLU A 21 -16.83 -11.51 -0.91
C GLU A 21 -16.12 -10.57 0.07
N TYR A 22 -16.53 -10.60 1.35
CA TYR A 22 -15.98 -9.77 2.44
C TYR A 22 -15.12 -10.57 3.41
N ALA A 23 -14.55 -11.71 3.00
CA ALA A 23 -13.71 -12.53 3.87
C ALA A 23 -12.51 -11.72 4.41
N TYR A 24 -11.86 -10.93 3.54
CA TYR A 24 -10.71 -10.12 3.91
C TYR A 24 -11.05 -9.02 4.91
N GLU A 25 -12.11 -8.23 4.66
CA GLU A 25 -12.52 -7.16 5.56
C GLU A 25 -12.93 -7.71 6.94
N ARG A 26 -13.63 -8.84 6.96
CA ARG A 26 -14.00 -9.50 8.22
C ARG A 26 -12.77 -10.02 8.95
N ALA A 27 -11.78 -10.56 8.24
CA ALA A 27 -10.54 -11.04 8.84
C ALA A 27 -9.74 -9.88 9.44
N PHE A 28 -9.64 -8.76 8.71
CA PHE A 28 -9.03 -7.54 9.21
C PHE A 28 -9.73 -7.02 10.48
N LEU A 29 -11.07 -6.94 10.48
CA LEU A 29 -11.82 -6.49 11.66
C LEU A 29 -11.66 -7.43 12.86
N ALA A 30 -11.69 -8.75 12.64
CA ALA A 30 -11.42 -9.76 13.67
C ALA A 30 -10.02 -9.55 14.27
N TYR A 31 -9.03 -9.34 13.42
CA TYR A 31 -7.65 -9.12 13.82
C TYR A 31 -7.45 -7.80 14.58
N MET A 32 -8.14 -6.72 14.19
CA MET A 32 -8.12 -5.44 14.90
C MET A 32 -8.64 -5.53 16.35
N THR A 33 -9.40 -6.57 16.72
CA THR A 33 -9.86 -6.78 18.11
C THR A 33 -8.74 -7.13 19.08
N ILE A 34 -7.57 -7.57 18.58
CA ILE A 34 -6.38 -7.88 19.39
C ILE A 34 -5.78 -6.61 20.03
N LYS A 35 -6.06 -5.43 19.44
CA LYS A 35 -5.73 -4.07 19.95
C LYS A 35 -4.24 -3.83 20.23
N LYS A 36 -3.33 -4.30 19.38
CA LYS A 36 -1.88 -4.03 19.49
C LYS A 36 -1.13 -4.03 18.16
N LEU A 37 -1.80 -3.76 17.03
CA LEU A 37 -1.06 -3.59 15.79
C LEU A 37 -0.25 -2.31 15.81
N PRO A 38 1.03 -2.33 15.40
CA PRO A 38 1.89 -1.15 15.32
C PRO A 38 1.56 -0.35 14.06
N VAL A 39 0.30 0.07 13.93
CA VAL A 39 -0.18 0.92 12.84
C VAL A 39 -0.01 2.35 13.28
N PHE A 40 0.91 3.07 12.64
CA PHE A 40 1.03 4.50 12.82
C PHE A 40 0.39 5.25 11.66
N VAL A 41 -0.50 6.17 12.03
CA VAL A 41 -1.23 7.02 11.09
C VAL A 41 -0.44 8.30 10.91
N PHE A 42 -0.04 8.57 9.68
CA PHE A 42 0.63 9.80 9.30
C PHE A 42 -0.34 10.73 8.59
N LYS A 43 -0.21 12.02 8.86
CA LYS A 43 -1.03 13.04 8.18
C LYS A 43 -0.27 13.55 6.96
N ILE A 44 -0.81 13.27 5.78
CA ILE A 44 -0.34 13.84 4.53
C ILE A 44 -0.94 15.23 4.38
N GLU A 45 -0.09 16.24 4.33
CA GLU A 45 -0.51 17.63 4.21
C GLU A 45 -0.82 18.03 2.77
N LYS A 46 -1.57 19.13 2.60
CA LYS A 46 -1.79 19.74 1.28
C LYS A 46 -0.49 20.29 0.71
N GLY A 47 -0.40 20.35 -0.62
CA GLY A 47 0.74 20.93 -1.33
C GLY A 47 1.87 19.94 -1.61
N ILE A 48 1.77 18.70 -1.12
CA ILE A 48 2.70 17.62 -1.48
C ILE A 48 2.44 17.21 -2.94
N GLU A 49 3.53 17.09 -3.70
CA GLU A 49 3.52 16.55 -5.05
C GLU A 49 3.75 15.04 -5.03
N VAL A 50 2.97 14.31 -5.82
CA VAL A 50 3.16 12.87 -6.05
C VAL A 50 3.13 12.59 -7.55
N PHE A 51 3.80 11.52 -7.96
CA PHE A 51 3.99 11.16 -9.34
C PHE A 51 3.34 9.83 -9.63
N ARG A 52 2.65 9.72 -10.77
CA ARG A 52 2.04 8.48 -11.22
C ARG A 52 2.40 8.21 -12.66
N ALA A 53 3.00 7.05 -12.91
CA ALA A 53 3.27 6.55 -14.24
C ALA A 53 2.13 5.64 -14.69
N ARG A 54 1.86 5.66 -15.99
CA ARG A 54 0.93 4.76 -16.65
C ARG A 54 1.52 4.31 -17.98
N THR A 55 1.44 3.01 -18.21
CA THR A 55 1.74 2.41 -19.51
C THR A 55 0.61 2.70 -20.48
N SER A 56 0.96 3.16 -21.69
CA SER A 56 0.07 3.18 -22.84
C SER A 56 0.71 2.37 -23.96
N PHE A 57 -0.10 1.51 -24.58
CA PHE A 57 0.33 0.72 -25.72
C PHE A 57 -0.06 1.36 -27.05
N GLU A 58 -0.86 2.43 -26.98
CA GLU A 58 -1.27 3.25 -28.11
C GLU A 58 -0.82 4.70 -27.86
N SER A 59 -0.64 5.47 -28.93
CA SER A 59 -0.23 6.88 -28.87
C SER A 59 -1.39 7.83 -28.55
N ASN A 60 -2.52 7.32 -28.05
CA ASN A 60 -3.70 8.14 -27.80
C ASN A 60 -3.43 9.11 -26.65
N LEU A 61 -3.79 10.37 -26.86
CA LEU A 61 -3.73 11.39 -25.82
C LEU A 61 -4.95 11.26 -24.90
N TYR A 62 -4.77 11.61 -23.64
CA TYR A 62 -5.87 11.71 -22.68
C TYR A 62 -6.58 13.05 -22.84
N GLU A 63 -7.92 13.04 -22.83
CA GLU A 63 -8.73 14.26 -22.98
C GLU A 63 -9.22 14.80 -21.64
N LYS A 64 -9.41 13.92 -20.65
CA LYS A 64 -9.96 14.27 -19.34
C LYS A 64 -9.06 13.79 -18.22
N ILE A 65 -9.13 14.49 -17.08
CA ILE A 65 -8.44 14.08 -15.85
C ILE A 65 -8.94 12.71 -15.38
N SER A 66 -10.23 12.41 -15.55
CA SER A 66 -10.80 11.09 -15.23
C SER A 66 -10.07 9.95 -15.92
N ASP A 67 -9.57 10.20 -17.13
CA ASP A 67 -8.92 9.18 -17.96
C ASP A 67 -7.59 8.77 -17.34
N ILE A 68 -6.95 9.67 -16.57
CA ILE A 68 -5.64 9.49 -15.92
C ILE A 68 -5.68 9.35 -14.40
N ALA A 69 -6.84 9.63 -13.77
CA ALA A 69 -6.97 9.64 -12.32
C ALA A 69 -7.09 8.25 -11.72
N LEU A 70 -8.17 7.51 -11.97
CA LEU A 70 -8.39 6.18 -11.39
C LEU A 70 -8.73 5.18 -12.51
N PRO A 71 -8.22 3.94 -12.44
CA PRO A 71 -8.70 2.90 -13.33
C PRO A 71 -10.20 2.64 -13.07
N PRO A 72 -11.01 2.41 -14.12
CA PRO A 72 -12.39 1.91 -13.94
C PRO A 72 -12.37 0.63 -13.11
N HIS A 73 -13.32 0.48 -12.20
CA HIS A 73 -13.29 -0.64 -11.27
C HIS A 73 -13.53 -1.97 -11.99
N GLU A 74 -14.31 -1.95 -13.06
CA GLU A 74 -14.69 -3.09 -13.88
C GLU A 74 -13.49 -3.77 -14.53
N VAL A 75 -12.39 -3.05 -14.79
CA VAL A 75 -11.17 -3.60 -15.42
C VAL A 75 -10.20 -4.24 -14.42
N ILE A 76 -10.45 -4.07 -13.11
CA ILE A 76 -9.59 -4.58 -12.05
C ILE A 76 -10.07 -5.99 -11.66
N LYS A 77 -9.58 -7.01 -12.37
CA LYS A 77 -10.02 -8.40 -12.15
C LYS A 77 -9.17 -9.20 -11.16
N SER A 78 -8.01 -8.66 -10.77
CA SER A 78 -7.02 -9.35 -9.95
C SER A 78 -6.65 -8.54 -8.71
N PHE A 79 -6.11 -9.23 -7.72
CA PHE A 79 -5.47 -8.61 -6.57
C PHE A 79 -4.16 -7.92 -6.99
N ALA A 80 -3.81 -6.83 -6.31
CA ALA A 80 -2.49 -6.22 -6.35
C ALA A 80 -2.05 -5.83 -4.93
N ARG A 81 -0.86 -5.21 -4.78
CA ARG A 81 -0.26 -4.90 -3.47
C ARG A 81 -1.24 -4.29 -2.46
N CYS A 82 -2.11 -3.38 -2.89
CA CYS A 82 -3.04 -2.66 -2.01
C CYS A 82 -4.50 -2.66 -2.49
N ASN A 83 -4.89 -3.55 -3.40
CA ASN A 83 -6.30 -3.63 -3.84
C ASN A 83 -6.77 -5.05 -4.12
N ARG A 84 -8.07 -5.25 -3.93
CA ARG A 84 -8.82 -6.43 -4.38
C ARG A 84 -9.44 -6.22 -5.77
N PRO A 85 -9.99 -7.27 -6.42
CA PRO A 85 -10.78 -7.11 -7.63
C PRO A 85 -11.92 -6.09 -7.44
N TYR A 86 -12.23 -5.33 -8.48
CA TYR A 86 -13.23 -4.27 -8.49
C TYR A 86 -12.97 -3.09 -7.54
N GLN A 87 -11.75 -2.95 -7.03
CA GLN A 87 -11.38 -1.84 -6.15
C GLN A 87 -10.35 -0.92 -6.82
N SER A 88 -10.82 0.24 -7.28
CA SER A 88 -9.94 1.27 -7.86
C SER A 88 -9.05 1.90 -6.79
N LYS A 89 -7.73 1.92 -7.06
CA LYS A 89 -6.74 2.62 -6.24
C LYS A 89 -5.90 3.57 -7.07
N PHE A 90 -5.42 4.61 -6.40
CA PHE A 90 -4.46 5.56 -6.93
C PHE A 90 -3.06 5.19 -6.43
N TYR A 91 -2.28 4.50 -7.27
CA TYR A 91 -0.87 4.22 -6.99
C TYR A 91 0.00 5.38 -7.47
N CYS A 92 0.88 5.88 -6.62
CA CYS A 92 1.81 6.95 -6.92
C CYS A 92 3.07 6.83 -6.06
N ALA A 93 4.13 7.52 -6.48
CA ALA A 93 5.37 7.66 -5.75
C ALA A 93 5.63 9.12 -5.37
N GLU A 94 6.48 9.33 -4.39
CA GLU A 94 6.95 10.63 -3.92
C GLU A 94 7.85 11.36 -4.93
N ASN A 95 8.44 10.63 -5.88
CA ASN A 95 9.31 11.21 -6.89
C ASN A 95 9.12 10.56 -8.27
N ARG A 96 9.51 11.32 -9.31
CA ARG A 96 9.36 10.90 -10.71
C ARG A 96 10.16 9.62 -11.05
N PRO A 97 11.46 9.49 -10.71
CA PRO A 97 12.20 8.24 -10.95
C PRO A 97 11.55 6.99 -10.36
N THR A 98 11.15 7.01 -9.08
CA THR A 98 10.48 5.88 -8.43
C THR A 98 9.18 5.55 -9.16
N SER A 99 8.37 6.56 -9.50
CA SER A 99 7.13 6.33 -10.23
C SER A 99 7.34 5.61 -11.57
N TYR A 100 8.46 5.86 -12.25
CA TYR A 100 8.78 5.22 -13.53
C TYR A 100 9.32 3.80 -13.33
N ILE A 101 10.24 3.60 -12.37
CA ILE A 101 10.92 2.32 -12.17
C ILE A 101 9.97 1.21 -11.68
N GLU A 102 8.90 1.56 -10.95
CA GLU A 102 7.85 0.62 -10.54
C GLU A 102 7.16 -0.09 -11.71
N LEU A 103 7.23 0.46 -12.93
CA LEU A 103 6.69 -0.17 -14.14
C LEU A 103 7.77 -0.85 -14.99
N ALA A 104 9.05 -0.68 -14.67
CA ALA A 104 10.15 -1.16 -15.49
C ALA A 104 10.20 -2.69 -15.54
N GLU A 105 10.01 -3.37 -14.40
CA GLU A 105 9.91 -4.84 -14.35
C GLU A 105 8.74 -5.35 -15.19
N TYR A 106 7.56 -4.74 -15.02
CA TYR A 106 6.38 -5.08 -15.81
C TYR A 106 6.64 -4.93 -17.32
N TRP A 107 7.33 -3.87 -17.75
CA TRP A 107 7.68 -3.71 -19.16
C TRP A 107 8.69 -4.75 -19.63
N ALA A 108 9.71 -5.07 -18.84
CA ALA A 108 10.70 -6.09 -19.17
C ALA A 108 10.06 -7.47 -19.35
N ASP A 109 9.06 -7.81 -18.54
CA ASP A 109 8.36 -9.10 -18.59
C ASP A 109 7.32 -9.20 -19.72
N ASN A 110 6.79 -8.06 -20.19
CA ASN A 110 5.64 -8.02 -21.10
C ASN A 110 5.96 -7.42 -22.48
N ARG A 111 7.22 -7.06 -22.76
CA ARG A 111 7.62 -6.44 -24.03
C ARG A 111 8.91 -7.04 -24.56
N GLU A 112 8.95 -7.24 -25.86
CA GLU A 112 10.15 -7.72 -26.55
C GLU A 112 11.16 -6.59 -26.78
N ILE A 113 12.44 -6.95 -26.87
CA ILE A 113 13.52 -6.02 -27.17
C ILE A 113 13.28 -5.40 -28.56
N GLY A 114 13.25 -4.07 -28.61
CA GLY A 114 13.01 -3.32 -29.85
C GLY A 114 11.56 -2.83 -30.03
N GLU A 115 10.62 -3.28 -29.19
CA GLU A 115 9.28 -2.71 -29.17
C GLU A 115 9.26 -1.27 -28.63
N LYS A 116 8.34 -0.46 -29.16
CA LYS A 116 8.07 0.88 -28.63
C LYS A 116 7.00 0.79 -27.53
N LEU A 117 7.24 1.48 -26.43
CA LEU A 117 6.25 1.69 -25.37
C LEU A 117 6.05 3.19 -25.15
N TYR A 118 4.83 3.58 -24.80
CA TYR A 118 4.53 4.94 -24.39
C TYR A 118 4.26 4.94 -22.88
N ALA A 119 4.95 5.82 -22.15
CA ALA A 119 4.73 6.00 -20.72
C ALA A 119 4.31 7.43 -20.45
N THR A 120 3.19 7.61 -19.74
CA THR A 120 2.76 8.93 -19.27
C THR A 120 3.08 9.05 -17.81
N ILE A 121 3.74 10.15 -17.42
CA ILE A 121 3.99 10.47 -16.02
C ILE A 121 3.19 11.71 -15.65
N GLY A 122 2.18 11.53 -14.80
CA GLY A 122 1.41 12.63 -14.22
C GLY A 122 2.06 13.13 -12.94
N ARG A 123 2.12 14.46 -12.79
CA ARG A 123 2.45 15.13 -11.53
C ARG A 123 1.16 15.62 -10.89
N TRP A 124 0.89 15.17 -9.68
CA TRP A 124 -0.35 15.40 -8.95
C TRP A 124 -0.05 16.19 -7.68
N LEU A 125 -0.90 17.18 -7.39
CA LEU A 125 -0.77 18.01 -6.19
C LEU A 125 -1.90 17.69 -5.22
N ILE A 126 -1.55 17.31 -3.99
CA ILE A 126 -2.53 17.01 -2.95
C ILE A 126 -3.21 18.32 -2.52
N LYS A 127 -4.53 18.41 -2.72
CA LYS A 127 -5.32 19.63 -2.41
C LYS A 127 -5.89 19.63 -1.00
N CYS A 128 -6.22 18.46 -0.47
CA CYS A 128 -6.80 18.29 0.85
C CYS A 128 -5.92 17.33 1.67
N PRO A 129 -5.66 17.64 2.95
CA PRO A 129 -4.91 16.73 3.80
C PRO A 129 -5.72 15.46 4.07
N PHE A 130 -5.03 14.33 4.23
CA PHE A 130 -5.64 13.05 4.58
C PHE A 130 -4.72 12.21 5.45
N SER A 131 -5.30 11.24 6.14
CA SER A 131 -4.56 10.26 6.93
C SER A 131 -4.11 9.11 6.06
N ALA A 132 -2.84 8.75 6.16
CA ALA A 132 -2.25 7.58 5.54
C ALA A 132 -1.74 6.62 6.62
N VAL A 133 -1.83 5.32 6.35
CA VAL A 133 -1.10 4.30 7.10
C VAL A 133 0.25 4.13 6.43
N ILE A 134 1.32 4.16 7.22
CA ILE A 134 2.67 3.90 6.71
C ILE A 134 3.05 2.47 7.04
N ILE A 135 3.56 1.78 6.03
CA ILE A 135 4.17 0.46 6.15
C ILE A 135 5.65 0.64 5.81
N THR A 136 6.53 0.28 6.75
CA THR A 136 7.98 0.43 6.67
C THR A 136 8.62 -0.82 7.27
N SER A 137 9.84 -1.18 6.86
CA SER A 137 10.49 -2.38 7.39
C SER A 137 10.73 -2.24 8.90
N PRO A 138 10.44 -3.28 9.71
CA PRO A 138 10.81 -3.30 11.12
C PRO A 138 12.32 -3.46 11.33
N TYR A 139 13.07 -3.74 10.26
CA TYR A 139 14.51 -3.98 10.29
C TYR A 139 15.28 -2.75 9.76
N PRO A 140 16.03 -2.01 10.61
CA PRO A 140 16.71 -0.78 10.21
C PRO A 140 17.67 -0.94 9.01
N GLU A 141 18.32 -2.08 8.87
CA GLU A 141 19.26 -2.40 7.79
C GLU A 141 18.58 -2.55 6.42
N GLN A 142 17.27 -2.80 6.38
CA GLN A 142 16.50 -2.89 5.15
C GLN A 142 15.98 -1.52 4.68
N ARG A 143 16.09 -0.48 5.52
CA ARG A 143 15.56 0.86 5.23
C ARG A 143 16.51 1.64 4.34
N GLN A 144 16.22 1.67 3.04
CA GLN A 144 17.11 2.27 2.05
C GLN A 144 16.82 3.77 1.82
N SER A 145 15.54 4.14 1.65
CA SER A 145 15.15 5.49 1.23
C SER A 145 15.09 6.48 2.41
N PRO A 146 15.24 7.81 2.17
CA PRO A 146 15.06 8.81 3.21
C PRO A 146 13.67 8.76 3.88
N PHE A 147 12.63 8.49 3.09
CA PHE A 147 11.26 8.32 3.60
C PHE A 147 11.19 7.12 4.56
N ASP A 148 11.73 5.97 4.13
CA ASP A 148 11.69 4.73 4.88
C ASP A 148 12.51 4.83 6.18
N LYS A 149 13.67 5.50 6.14
CA LYS A 149 14.48 5.79 7.33
C LYS A 149 13.74 6.71 8.31
N TYR A 150 13.20 7.83 7.82
CA TYR A 150 12.50 8.81 8.66
C TYR A 150 11.27 8.20 9.35
N HIS A 151 10.45 7.45 8.62
CA HIS A 151 9.26 6.83 9.18
C HIS A 151 9.58 5.55 9.99
N GLY A 152 10.64 4.85 9.63
CA GLY A 152 11.17 3.72 10.38
C GLY A 152 11.61 4.09 11.80
N GLU A 153 12.19 5.27 12.02
CA GLU A 153 12.49 5.76 13.38
C GLU A 153 11.21 5.93 14.22
N GLY A 154 10.11 6.34 13.59
CA GLY A 154 8.80 6.41 14.24
C GLY A 154 8.29 5.04 14.65
N LEU A 155 8.46 4.04 13.78
CA LEU A 155 8.14 2.65 14.09
C LEU A 155 9.00 2.11 15.23
N ASP A 156 10.31 2.39 15.24
CA ASP A 156 11.23 1.92 16.29
C ASP A 156 10.80 2.40 17.67
N ARG A 157 10.34 3.66 17.78
CA ARG A 157 9.82 4.21 19.04
C ARG A 157 8.62 3.40 19.54
N ILE A 158 7.69 3.05 18.67
CA ILE A 158 6.52 2.24 19.01
C ILE A 158 6.94 0.82 19.41
N LEU A 159 7.84 0.20 18.64
CA LEU A 159 8.32 -1.16 18.94
C LEU A 159 9.07 -1.22 20.27
N ASN A 160 9.77 -0.15 20.66
CA ASN A 160 10.45 -0.04 21.94
C ASN A 160 9.50 0.15 23.14
N GLU A 161 8.20 0.40 22.93
CA GLU A 161 7.19 0.34 24.01
C GLU A 161 6.79 -1.11 24.34
N TYR A 162 7.26 -2.08 23.55
CA TYR A 162 7.02 -3.50 23.77
C TYR A 162 8.30 -4.22 24.20
N ASP A 163 8.15 -5.20 25.09
CA ASP A 163 9.23 -6.04 25.60
C ASP A 163 9.03 -7.52 25.26
N GLY A 164 10.14 -8.25 25.15
CA GLY A 164 10.17 -9.71 24.97
C GLY A 164 9.36 -10.21 23.78
N GLU A 165 8.61 -11.30 23.97
CA GLU A 165 7.81 -11.96 22.93
C GLU A 165 6.81 -11.01 22.24
N PHE A 166 6.32 -9.99 22.94
CA PHE A 166 5.41 -9.01 22.33
C PHE A 166 6.10 -8.14 21.29
N ARG A 167 7.34 -7.75 21.54
CA ARG A 167 8.13 -7.00 20.57
C ARG A 167 8.42 -7.86 19.35
N GLU A 168 8.84 -9.10 19.56
CA GLU A 168 9.13 -10.05 18.49
C GLU A 168 7.89 -10.32 17.62
N ALA A 169 6.73 -10.56 18.24
CA ALA A 169 5.48 -10.76 17.52
C ALA A 169 5.11 -9.53 16.66
N ASN A 170 5.30 -8.31 17.18
CA ASN A 170 5.02 -7.08 16.43
C ASN A 170 5.98 -6.88 15.25
N ILE A 171 7.25 -7.26 15.39
CA ILE A 171 8.22 -7.24 14.28
C ILE A 171 7.81 -8.22 13.18
N LEU A 172 7.33 -9.42 13.54
CA LEU A 172 6.95 -10.45 12.56
C LEU A 172 5.69 -10.12 11.75
N ILE A 173 4.86 -9.19 12.22
CA ILE A 173 3.58 -8.85 11.60
C ILE A 173 3.74 -7.73 10.53
N ILE A 174 4.82 -6.96 10.59
CA ILE A 174 5.11 -5.84 9.67
C ILE A 174 5.93 -6.33 8.49
#